data_AF-A0A523NEX7-F1
#
_entry.id   AF-A0A523NEX7-F1
#
_cell.length_a   1.000
_cell.length_b   1.000
_cell.length_c   1.000
_cell.angle_alpha   90.00
_cell.angle_beta   90.00
_cell.angle_gamma   90.00
#
_symmetry.space_group_name_H-M   'P 1'
#
loop_
_entity.id
_entity.type
_entity.pdbx_description
1 polymer ?
#
loop_
_entity_poly.entity_id
_entity_poly.type
_entity_poly.pdbx_seq_one_letter_code
_entity_poly.pdbx_strand_id
1 'polypeptide(L)'
;MSDDAIFCVGCGYDLRSLPVDGPCPECGRAIAESLGGRRLAAADARWLARLAIGQSMVDRGLHLALISFGVMPLIAIGFGVLLFYGSFIAATVEIIFPVLLVVLLIGTGLVWFGAMLVTAPDPSESGEEPPHSARRLARWGLAASIVCCLLAFLVTTLSVLPVTPRFFARFVLQLLAVVSVTVGITALLNCLAARGSRIPDHELARRTRRIARILCWALPAFLIAMVIAFSPLQLFVQSLAIRTVGLIHGIFTLAGVAVGCIVLFTLARFSTLMPHYSRAFRMARDEARQRHSGT
;
A
#
# COMPACT_ATOMS: atom_id res chain seq x y z
N MET A 1 18.35 21.32 -9.89
CA MET A 1 18.34 21.18 -8.42
C MET A 1 17.71 22.44 -7.90
N SER A 2 16.59 22.36 -7.17
CA SER A 2 15.98 23.54 -6.56
C SER A 2 16.93 24.10 -5.49
N ASP A 3 17.16 25.42 -5.54
CA ASP A 3 17.93 26.19 -4.54
C ASP A 3 17.17 26.28 -3.22
N ASP A 4 16.91 25.14 -2.59
CA ASP A 4 16.32 25.09 -1.26
C ASP A 4 17.32 25.70 -0.27
N ALA A 5 17.00 26.89 0.23
CA ALA A 5 17.79 27.55 1.24
C ALA A 5 17.93 26.65 2.49
N ILE A 6 19.16 26.48 2.97
CA ILE A 6 19.46 25.72 4.18
C ILE A 6 19.80 26.73 5.25
N PHE A 7 18.90 26.91 6.21
CA PHE A 7 19.11 27.87 7.29
C PHE A 7 19.58 27.18 8.57
N CYS A 8 20.39 27.89 9.35
CA CYS A 8 20.81 27.43 10.66
C CYS A 8 19.62 27.33 11.62
N VAL A 9 19.50 26.21 12.33
CA VAL A 9 18.41 26.01 13.31
C VAL A 9 18.57 26.87 14.57
N GLY A 10 19.77 27.41 14.83
CA GLY A 10 20.03 28.29 15.98
C GLY A 10 19.63 29.74 15.71
N CYS A 11 20.07 30.31 14.59
CA CYS A 11 19.95 31.75 14.31
C CYS A 11 19.32 32.09 12.95
N GLY A 12 19.00 31.10 12.11
CA GLY A 12 18.43 31.34 10.78
C GLY A 12 19.43 31.75 9.69
N TYR A 13 20.75 31.78 9.96
CA TYR A 13 21.77 32.12 8.96
C TYR A 13 21.80 31.15 7.78
N ASP A 14 22.06 31.63 6.57
CA ASP A 14 22.13 30.82 5.36
C ASP A 14 23.42 30.00 5.30
N LEU A 15 23.30 28.68 5.23
CA LEU A 15 24.40 27.72 5.30
C LEU A 15 24.86 27.24 3.91
N ARG A 16 24.32 27.78 2.81
CA ARG A 16 24.53 27.27 1.45
C ARG A 16 25.99 27.28 0.95
N SER A 17 26.88 28.03 1.58
CA SER A 17 28.29 28.13 1.21
C SER A 17 29.26 27.63 2.28
N LEU A 18 28.75 27.17 3.42
CA LEU A 18 29.58 26.82 4.55
C LEU A 18 29.91 25.33 4.58
N PRO A 19 31.10 24.94 5.06
CA PRO A 19 31.46 23.54 5.20
C PRO A 19 30.48 22.84 6.16
N VAL A 20 29.96 21.68 5.75
CA VAL A 20 28.96 20.88 6.49
C VAL A 20 29.40 20.57 7.91
N ASP A 21 30.70 20.37 8.10
CA ASP A 21 31.32 20.01 9.38
C ASP A 21 31.72 21.24 10.22
N GLY A 22 31.51 22.45 9.68
CA GLY A 22 31.83 23.70 10.36
C GLY A 22 30.77 24.14 11.38
N PRO A 23 31.14 25.03 12.30
CA PRO A 23 30.16 25.77 13.11
C PRO A 23 29.49 26.86 12.25
N CYS A 24 28.24 27.18 12.58
CA CYS A 24 27.57 28.35 12.05
C CYS A 24 28.31 29.62 12.50
N PRO A 25 28.67 30.54 11.59
CA PRO A 25 29.45 31.72 11.93
C PRO A 25 28.74 32.67 12.90
N GLU A 26 27.41 32.66 12.92
CA GLU A 26 26.62 33.58 13.76
C GLU A 26 26.37 33.06 15.17
N CYS A 27 26.09 31.76 15.35
CA CYS A 27 25.72 31.22 16.66
C CYS A 27 26.66 30.12 17.17
N GLY A 28 27.70 29.76 16.41
CA GLY A 28 28.66 28.71 16.77
C GLY A 28 28.12 27.27 16.73
N ARG A 29 26.81 27.07 16.52
CA ARG A 29 26.18 25.75 16.49
C ARG A 29 26.60 24.96 15.24
N ALA A 30 26.83 23.66 15.37
CA ALA A 30 27.29 22.84 14.25
C ALA A 30 26.30 22.87 13.06
N ILE A 31 26.81 23.10 11.86
CA ILE A 31 26.02 23.14 10.61
C ILE A 31 25.33 21.80 10.37
N ALA A 32 26.00 20.70 10.74
CA ALA A 32 25.45 19.35 10.74
C ALA A 32 24.13 19.21 11.53
N GLU A 33 23.91 20.00 12.59
CA GLU A 33 22.63 20.02 13.33
C GLU A 33 21.51 20.71 12.56
N SER A 34 21.87 21.75 11.80
CA SER A 34 20.93 22.50 10.96
C SER A 34 20.53 21.73 9.71
N LEU A 35 21.49 21.00 9.13
CA LEU A 35 21.24 19.95 8.15
C LEU A 35 20.49 18.77 8.79
N GLY A 36 20.69 18.56 10.09
CA GLY A 36 20.09 17.55 10.94
C GLY A 36 18.61 17.77 11.25
N GLY A 37 18.05 18.96 11.06
CA GLY A 37 16.61 19.23 11.21
C GLY A 37 15.72 18.41 10.28
N ARG A 38 16.30 17.81 9.22
CA ARG A 38 15.62 16.82 8.37
C ARG A 38 15.81 15.38 8.83
N ARG A 39 16.62 15.10 9.85
CA ARG A 39 16.80 13.72 10.36
C ARG A 39 15.58 13.29 11.14
N LEU A 40 15.18 12.05 10.93
CA LEU A 40 14.00 11.50 11.57
C LEU A 40 14.12 11.47 13.11
N ALA A 41 15.35 11.33 13.64
CA ALA A 41 15.62 11.32 15.08
C ALA A 41 15.47 12.68 15.78
N ALA A 42 15.34 13.78 15.01
CA ALA A 42 15.04 15.11 15.57
C ALA A 42 13.53 15.34 15.78
N ALA A 43 12.68 14.45 15.26
CA ALA A 43 11.23 14.56 15.39
C ALA A 43 10.74 14.13 16.77
N ASP A 44 9.52 14.55 17.12
CA ASP A 44 8.86 14.19 18.38
C ASP A 44 8.78 12.65 18.58
N ALA A 45 9.23 12.19 19.75
CA ALA A 45 9.29 10.77 20.07
C ALA A 45 7.91 10.09 20.09
N ARG A 46 6.83 10.81 20.45
CA ARG A 46 5.47 10.24 20.42
C ARG A 46 4.99 10.04 18.98
N TRP A 47 5.30 10.96 18.07
CA TRP A 47 5.05 10.82 16.65
C TRP A 47 5.83 9.63 16.05
N LEU A 48 7.13 9.49 16.37
CA LEU A 48 7.92 8.34 15.91
C LEU A 48 7.38 7.00 16.41
N ALA A 49 6.88 6.95 17.66
CA ALA A 49 6.20 5.76 18.18
C ALA A 49 4.94 5.41 17.36
N ARG A 50 4.13 6.41 16.99
CA ARG A 50 2.96 6.21 16.11
C ARG A 50 3.36 5.66 14.74
N LEU A 51 4.43 6.19 14.13
CA LEU A 51 4.94 5.67 12.87
C LEU A 51 5.38 4.20 12.98
N ALA A 52 6.11 3.84 14.04
CA ALA A 52 6.58 2.48 14.26
C ALA A 52 5.43 1.47 14.44
N ILE A 53 4.36 1.86 15.15
CA ILE A 53 3.13 1.07 15.30
C ILE A 53 2.39 0.96 13.98
N GLY A 54 2.19 2.08 13.27
CA GLY A 54 1.54 2.06 11.96
C GLY A 54 2.26 1.15 10.97
N GLN A 55 3.59 1.20 10.98
CA GLN A 55 4.42 0.38 10.10
C GLN A 55 4.30 -1.12 10.39
N SER A 56 4.18 -1.52 11.66
CA SER A 56 3.98 -2.93 12.02
C SER A 56 2.56 -3.42 11.69
N MET A 57 1.56 -2.53 11.74
CA MET A 57 0.19 -2.83 11.30
C MET A 57 0.12 -3.02 9.77
N VAL A 58 0.78 -2.15 8.99
CA VAL A 58 0.88 -2.32 7.53
C VAL A 58 1.56 -3.65 7.19
N ASP A 59 2.65 -3.99 7.87
CA ASP A 59 3.38 -5.24 7.67
C ASP A 59 2.50 -6.48 7.91
N ARG A 60 1.87 -6.56 9.09
CA ARG A 60 0.99 -7.70 9.46
C ARG A 60 -0.23 -7.78 8.55
N GLY A 61 -0.87 -6.63 8.27
CA GLY A 61 -2.03 -6.56 7.39
C GLY A 61 -1.72 -7.01 5.97
N LEU A 62 -0.55 -6.62 5.44
CA LEU A 62 -0.09 -7.06 4.12
C LEU A 62 0.13 -8.57 4.06
N HIS A 63 0.73 -9.18 5.09
CA HIS A 63 0.90 -10.64 5.13
C HIS A 63 -0.45 -11.37 5.15
N LEU A 64 -1.41 -10.91 5.96
CA LEU A 64 -2.77 -11.48 5.98
C LEU A 64 -3.47 -11.35 4.62
N ALA A 65 -3.33 -10.18 3.97
CA ALA A 65 -3.89 -9.95 2.65
C ALA A 65 -3.22 -10.85 1.59
N LEU A 66 -1.89 -11.02 1.62
CA LEU A 66 -1.16 -11.89 0.70
C LEU A 66 -1.53 -13.36 0.88
N ILE A 67 -1.66 -13.84 2.11
CA ILE A 67 -2.13 -15.21 2.39
C ILE A 67 -3.53 -15.39 1.81
N SER A 68 -4.46 -14.46 2.09
CA SER A 68 -5.83 -14.55 1.59
C SER A 68 -5.87 -14.55 0.06
N PHE A 69 -5.10 -13.67 -0.58
CA PHE A 69 -5.05 -13.52 -2.03
C PHE A 69 -4.37 -14.70 -2.74
N GLY A 70 -3.37 -15.32 -2.10
CA GLY A 70 -2.69 -16.51 -2.63
C GLY A 70 -3.50 -17.79 -2.44
N VAL A 71 -4.17 -17.94 -1.28
CA VAL A 71 -4.90 -19.16 -0.91
C VAL A 71 -6.28 -19.24 -1.57
N MET A 72 -6.99 -18.11 -1.74
CA MET A 72 -8.29 -18.05 -2.41
C MET A 72 -8.33 -18.74 -3.80
N PRO A 73 -7.46 -18.38 -4.76
CA PRO A 73 -7.51 -18.96 -6.10
C PRO A 73 -7.13 -20.44 -6.09
N LEU A 74 -6.21 -20.87 -5.21
CA LEU A 74 -5.86 -22.29 -5.08
C LEU A 74 -7.05 -23.13 -4.60
N ILE A 75 -7.81 -22.63 -3.63
CA ILE A 75 -9.03 -23.27 -3.16
C ILE A 75 -10.11 -23.27 -4.24
N ALA A 76 -10.29 -22.16 -4.95
CA ALA A 76 -11.24 -22.08 -6.05
C ALA A 76 -10.91 -23.09 -7.17
N ILE A 77 -9.63 -23.24 -7.53
CA ILE A 77 -9.17 -24.24 -8.52
C ILE A 77 -9.42 -25.66 -8.01
N GLY A 78 -8.97 -25.98 -6.79
CA GLY A 78 -9.18 -27.31 -6.20
C GLY A 78 -10.66 -27.67 -6.11
N PHE A 79 -11.50 -26.69 -5.78
CA PHE A 79 -12.95 -26.85 -5.76
C PHE A 79 -13.54 -27.10 -7.15
N GLY A 80 -13.13 -26.34 -8.17
CA GLY A 80 -13.55 -26.57 -9.54
C GLY A 80 -13.21 -27.98 -10.04
N VAL A 81 -12.04 -28.50 -9.67
CA VAL A 81 -11.64 -29.89 -9.97
C VAL A 81 -12.53 -30.90 -9.23
N LEU A 82 -12.78 -30.71 -7.94
CA LEU A 82 -13.64 -31.62 -7.16
C LEU A 82 -15.08 -31.68 -7.66
N LEU A 83 -15.65 -30.52 -8.04
CA LEU A 83 -16.97 -30.45 -8.66
C LEU A 83 -17.01 -31.21 -9.98
N PHE A 84 -15.97 -31.09 -10.81
CA PHE A 84 -15.85 -31.79 -12.08
C PHE A 84 -15.88 -33.32 -11.90
N TYR A 85 -15.28 -33.84 -10.82
CA TYR A 85 -15.28 -35.27 -10.48
C TYR A 85 -16.48 -35.72 -9.60
N GLY A 86 -17.48 -34.86 -9.37
CA GLY A 86 -18.72 -35.21 -8.66
C GLY A 86 -18.53 -35.63 -7.18
N SER A 87 -17.39 -35.31 -6.58
CA SER A 87 -16.95 -35.88 -5.29
C SER A 87 -17.16 -34.93 -4.11
N PHE A 88 -18.17 -34.06 -4.13
CA PHE A 88 -18.17 -32.86 -3.30
C PHE A 88 -19.20 -32.80 -2.17
N ILE A 89 -18.76 -32.32 -1.01
CA ILE A 89 -19.59 -31.92 0.14
C ILE A 89 -19.72 -30.39 0.13
N ALA A 90 -20.88 -29.88 -0.31
CA ALA A 90 -21.23 -28.45 -0.41
C ALA A 90 -20.77 -27.61 0.81
N ALA A 91 -20.93 -28.18 2.02
CA ALA A 91 -20.71 -27.52 3.29
C ALA A 91 -19.27 -27.00 3.51
N THR A 92 -18.23 -27.63 2.95
CA THR A 92 -16.84 -27.21 3.20
C THR A 92 -16.52 -25.85 2.58
N VAL A 93 -17.08 -25.57 1.38
CA VAL A 93 -16.86 -24.30 0.67
C VAL A 93 -17.62 -23.14 1.34
N GLU A 94 -18.81 -23.43 1.86
CA GLU A 94 -19.62 -22.44 2.60
C GLU A 94 -18.91 -21.93 3.85
N ILE A 95 -18.01 -22.72 4.46
CA ILE A 95 -17.25 -22.31 5.65
C ILE A 95 -15.95 -21.60 5.26
N ILE A 96 -15.21 -22.13 4.29
CA ILE A 96 -13.86 -21.64 3.96
C ILE A 96 -13.90 -20.23 3.35
N PHE A 97 -14.84 -19.97 2.43
CA PHE A 97 -14.91 -18.69 1.74
C PHE A 97 -15.17 -17.50 2.69
N PRO A 98 -16.17 -17.55 3.59
CA PRO A 98 -16.37 -16.49 4.58
C PRO A 98 -15.17 -16.29 5.50
N VAL A 99 -14.50 -17.36 5.93
CA VAL A 99 -13.30 -17.24 6.78
C VAL A 99 -12.20 -16.48 6.05
N LEU A 100 -11.89 -16.84 4.80
CA LEU A 100 -10.87 -16.14 4.00
C LEU A 100 -11.27 -14.69 3.71
N LEU A 101 -12.55 -14.42 3.48
CA LEU A 101 -13.06 -13.07 3.31
C LEU A 101 -12.86 -12.23 4.57
N VAL A 102 -13.16 -12.78 5.75
CA VAL A 102 -12.92 -12.10 7.03
C VAL A 102 -11.43 -11.82 7.23
N VAL A 103 -10.54 -12.79 6.95
CA VAL A 103 -9.09 -12.59 7.04
C VAL A 103 -8.61 -11.49 6.09
N LEU A 104 -9.14 -11.45 4.86
CA LEU A 104 -8.85 -10.40 3.89
C LEU A 104 -9.32 -9.01 4.38
N LEU A 105 -10.52 -8.93 4.94
CA LEU A 105 -11.07 -7.68 5.49
C LEU A 105 -10.27 -7.18 6.69
N ILE A 106 -9.85 -8.08 7.59
CA ILE A 106 -8.98 -7.74 8.72
C ILE A 106 -7.62 -7.26 8.20
N GLY A 107 -7.02 -7.98 7.24
CA GLY A 107 -5.74 -7.62 6.66
C GLY A 107 -5.75 -6.24 5.99
N THR A 108 -6.75 -5.98 5.15
CA THR A 108 -6.93 -4.68 4.47
C THR A 108 -7.25 -3.56 5.46
N GLY A 109 -8.05 -3.82 6.48
CA GLY A 109 -8.32 -2.89 7.58
C GLY A 109 -7.05 -2.51 8.36
N LEU A 110 -6.19 -3.47 8.66
CA LEU A 110 -4.89 -3.23 9.31
C LEU A 110 -3.95 -2.42 8.41
N VAL A 111 -3.91 -2.69 7.11
CA VAL A 111 -3.13 -1.89 6.14
C VAL A 111 -3.64 -0.45 6.11
N TRP A 112 -4.95 -0.25 6.03
CA TRP A 112 -5.54 1.08 5.99
C TRP A 112 -5.29 1.88 7.29
N PHE A 113 -5.56 1.28 8.45
CA PHE A 113 -5.31 1.92 9.74
C PHE A 113 -3.82 2.17 9.99
N GLY A 114 -2.96 1.22 9.62
CA GLY A 114 -1.51 1.39 9.64
C GLY A 114 -1.05 2.52 8.73
N ALA A 115 -1.63 2.64 7.53
CA ALA A 115 -1.35 3.74 6.60
C ALA A 115 -1.77 5.10 7.17
N MET A 116 -2.89 5.20 7.90
CA MET A 116 -3.29 6.43 8.60
C MET A 116 -2.22 6.88 9.61
N LEU A 117 -1.72 5.95 10.41
CA LEU A 117 -0.67 6.22 11.40
C LEU A 117 0.66 6.56 10.73
N VAL A 118 1.10 5.77 9.75
CA VAL A 118 2.35 6.00 9.01
C VAL A 118 2.28 7.32 8.27
N THR A 119 1.13 7.73 7.73
CA THR A 119 1.01 8.98 6.98
C THR A 119 0.68 10.18 7.87
N ALA A 120 0.68 10.05 9.20
CA ALA A 120 0.41 11.17 10.12
C ALA A 120 1.34 12.38 9.83
N PRO A 121 0.80 13.61 9.88
CA PRO A 121 1.61 14.81 9.68
C PRO A 121 2.70 14.90 10.73
N ASP A 122 3.89 15.35 10.32
CA ASP A 122 5.00 15.62 11.22
C ASP A 122 4.66 16.88 12.02
N PRO A 123 4.62 16.84 13.36
CA PRO A 123 4.26 18.01 14.17
C PRO A 123 5.23 19.19 14.00
N SER A 124 6.45 18.94 13.50
CA SER A 124 7.42 20.00 13.21
C SER A 124 7.15 20.73 11.88
N GLU A 125 6.35 20.14 10.98
CA GLU A 125 5.94 20.77 9.73
C GLU A 125 4.65 21.55 9.96
N SER A 126 4.76 22.85 10.27
CA SER A 126 3.61 23.75 10.50
C SER A 126 2.93 24.26 9.21
N GLY A 127 3.38 23.80 8.03
CA GLY A 127 2.81 24.23 6.75
C GLY A 127 1.47 23.59 6.43
N GLU A 128 0.58 24.36 5.78
CA GLU A 128 -0.65 23.83 5.21
C GLU A 128 -0.33 22.69 4.22
N GLU A 129 -0.89 21.49 4.45
CA GLU A 129 -0.71 20.39 3.51
C GLU A 129 -1.40 20.72 2.18
N PRO A 130 -0.71 20.61 1.03
CA PRO A 130 -1.34 20.85 -0.26
C PRO A 130 -2.51 19.87 -0.48
N PRO A 131 -3.57 20.28 -1.21
CA PRO A 131 -4.78 19.47 -1.38
C PRO A 131 -4.51 18.09 -1.99
N HIS A 132 -3.46 17.98 -2.81
CA HIS A 132 -3.02 16.74 -3.46
C HIS A 132 -1.83 16.07 -2.76
N SER A 133 -1.71 16.22 -1.43
CA SER A 133 -0.64 15.57 -0.68
C SER A 133 -0.73 14.04 -0.84
N ALA A 134 0.43 13.39 -1.06
CA ALA A 134 0.52 11.94 -1.13
C ALA A 134 -0.08 11.25 0.11
N ARG A 135 -0.06 11.94 1.27
CA ARG A 135 -0.69 11.47 2.52
C ARG A 135 -2.20 11.33 2.35
N ARG A 136 -2.89 12.36 1.83
CA ARG A 136 -4.34 12.31 1.58
C ARG A 136 -4.71 11.24 0.57
N LEU A 137 -3.96 11.16 -0.54
CA LEU A 137 -4.17 10.14 -1.57
C LEU A 137 -4.02 8.71 -1.03
N ALA A 138 -3.02 8.46 -0.17
CA ALA A 138 -2.83 7.16 0.46
C ALA A 138 -4.03 6.77 1.33
N ARG A 139 -4.48 7.68 2.20
CA ARG A 139 -5.57 7.43 3.16
C ARG A 139 -6.91 7.19 2.46
N TRP A 140 -7.27 8.10 1.55
CA TRP A 140 -8.55 8.05 0.86
C TRP A 140 -8.59 7.00 -0.25
N GLY A 141 -7.49 6.77 -0.96
CA GLY A 141 -7.41 5.69 -1.96
C GLY A 141 -7.59 4.31 -1.34
N LEU A 142 -6.93 4.03 -0.21
CA LEU A 142 -7.12 2.78 0.51
C LEU A 142 -8.53 2.65 1.09
N ALA A 143 -9.09 3.70 1.70
CA ALA A 143 -10.47 3.68 2.21
C ALA A 143 -11.50 3.43 1.10
N ALA A 144 -11.39 4.17 -0.01
CA ALA A 144 -12.25 4.03 -1.17
C ALA A 144 -12.18 2.61 -1.76
N SER A 145 -11.00 1.99 -1.78
CA SER A 145 -10.87 0.61 -2.24
C SER A 145 -11.65 -0.39 -1.37
N ILE A 146 -11.61 -0.25 -0.04
CA ILE A 146 -12.36 -1.09 0.89
C ILE A 146 -13.86 -0.89 0.69
N VAL A 147 -14.32 0.36 0.61
CA VAL A 147 -15.74 0.69 0.37
C VAL A 147 -16.22 0.12 -0.97
N CYS A 148 -15.47 0.30 -2.05
CA CYS A 148 -15.82 -0.25 -3.36
C CYS A 148 -15.90 -1.78 -3.35
N CYS A 149 -14.98 -2.46 -2.66
CA CYS A 149 -15.02 -3.92 -2.49
C CYS A 149 -16.26 -4.38 -1.72
N LEU A 150 -16.60 -3.70 -0.61
CA LEU A 150 -17.79 -4.01 0.19
C LEU A 150 -19.09 -3.77 -0.60
N LEU A 151 -19.16 -2.67 -1.35
CA LEU A 151 -20.29 -2.38 -2.24
C LEU A 151 -20.41 -3.40 -3.37
N ALA A 152 -19.29 -3.80 -3.99
CA ALA A 152 -19.30 -4.82 -5.03
C ALA A 152 -19.78 -6.19 -4.49
N PHE A 153 -19.40 -6.52 -3.25
CA PHE A 153 -19.89 -7.69 -2.53
C PHE A 153 -21.39 -7.59 -2.27
N LEU A 154 -21.86 -6.47 -1.71
CA LEU A 154 -23.29 -6.23 -1.45
C LEU A 154 -24.13 -6.30 -2.72
N VAL A 155 -23.69 -5.67 -3.82
CA VAL A 155 -24.36 -5.76 -5.13
C VAL A 155 -24.46 -7.20 -5.61
N THR A 156 -23.46 -8.04 -5.31
CA THR A 156 -23.50 -9.47 -5.66
C THR A 156 -24.56 -10.24 -4.87
N THR A 157 -24.74 -9.91 -3.59
CA THR A 157 -25.68 -10.62 -2.69
C THR A 157 -27.13 -10.14 -2.80
N LEU A 158 -27.36 -8.89 -3.22
CA LEU A 158 -28.70 -8.34 -3.38
C LEU A 158 -29.44 -8.98 -4.57
N SER A 159 -30.38 -9.88 -4.27
CA SER A 159 -31.20 -10.59 -5.27
C SER A 159 -32.23 -9.71 -6.00
N VAL A 160 -32.52 -8.51 -5.48
CA VAL A 160 -33.59 -7.62 -5.95
C VAL A 160 -33.29 -6.98 -7.31
N LEU A 161 -32.01 -6.79 -7.66
CA LEU A 161 -31.63 -6.14 -8.92
C LEU A 161 -31.70 -7.13 -10.10
N PRO A 162 -32.15 -6.72 -11.30
CA PRO A 162 -32.00 -7.55 -12.49
C PRO A 162 -30.52 -7.90 -12.74
N VAL A 163 -30.30 -9.03 -13.40
CA VAL A 163 -28.97 -9.62 -13.60
C VAL A 163 -28.01 -8.65 -14.31
N THR A 164 -28.47 -8.01 -15.40
CA THR A 164 -27.66 -7.09 -16.22
C THR A 164 -27.13 -5.85 -15.46
N PRO A 165 -27.97 -5.02 -14.80
CA PRO A 165 -27.48 -3.85 -14.06
C PRO A 165 -26.62 -4.24 -12.86
N ARG A 166 -26.91 -5.37 -12.20
CA ARG A 166 -26.09 -5.90 -11.10
C ARG A 166 -24.65 -6.17 -11.55
N PHE A 167 -24.49 -6.76 -12.72
CA PHE A 167 -23.17 -7.02 -13.29
C PHE A 167 -22.40 -5.77 -13.66
N PHE A 168 -23.06 -4.85 -14.37
CA PHE A 168 -22.43 -3.59 -14.76
C PHE A 168 -21.97 -2.81 -13.52
N ALA A 169 -22.83 -2.69 -12.50
CA ALA A 169 -22.50 -2.03 -11.25
C ALA A 169 -21.30 -2.69 -10.55
N ARG A 170 -21.29 -4.03 -10.43
CA ARG A 170 -20.16 -4.76 -9.84
C ARG A 170 -18.86 -4.52 -10.61
N PHE A 171 -18.89 -4.58 -11.93
CA PHE A 171 -17.70 -4.37 -12.77
C PHE A 171 -17.12 -2.97 -12.59
N VAL A 172 -17.97 -1.94 -12.62
CA VAL A 172 -17.55 -0.55 -12.38
C VAL A 172 -16.96 -0.37 -10.98
N LEU A 173 -17.62 -0.91 -9.95
CA LEU A 173 -17.13 -0.85 -8.57
C LEU A 173 -15.77 -1.54 -8.41
N GLN A 174 -15.56 -2.68 -9.07
CA GLN A 174 -14.28 -3.37 -9.07
C GLN A 174 -13.19 -2.55 -9.75
N LEU A 175 -13.45 -1.95 -10.92
CA LEU A 175 -12.48 -1.07 -11.58
C LEU A 175 -12.12 0.15 -10.70
N LEU A 176 -13.11 0.76 -10.05
CA LEU A 176 -12.88 1.86 -9.10
C LEU A 176 -12.02 1.40 -7.91
N ALA A 177 -12.27 0.20 -7.38
CA ALA A 177 -11.44 -0.38 -6.32
C ALA A 177 -9.99 -0.58 -6.77
N VAL A 178 -9.76 -1.07 -7.99
CA VAL A 178 -8.43 -1.27 -8.59
C VAL A 178 -7.66 0.04 -8.72
N VAL A 179 -8.30 1.07 -9.27
CA VAL A 179 -7.68 2.41 -9.38
C VAL A 179 -7.36 2.96 -7.99
N SER A 180 -8.32 2.88 -7.07
CA SER A 180 -8.20 3.42 -5.70
C SER A 180 -7.09 2.75 -4.91
N VAL A 181 -6.98 1.40 -4.95
CA VAL A 181 -5.92 0.68 -4.24
C VAL A 181 -4.55 0.95 -4.85
N THR A 182 -4.47 1.06 -6.18
CA THR A 182 -3.21 1.37 -6.88
C THR A 182 -2.69 2.75 -6.49
N VAL A 183 -3.55 3.76 -6.54
CA VAL A 183 -3.22 5.12 -6.10
C VAL A 183 -2.85 5.13 -4.62
N GLY A 184 -3.64 4.48 -3.78
CA GLY A 184 -3.45 4.42 -2.33
C GLY A 184 -2.11 3.81 -1.93
N ILE A 185 -1.78 2.63 -2.46
CA ILE A 185 -0.51 1.95 -2.18
C ILE A 185 0.66 2.74 -2.76
N THR A 186 0.57 3.24 -3.99
CA THR A 186 1.68 4.01 -4.61
C THR A 186 1.98 5.28 -3.82
N ALA A 187 0.95 6.00 -3.39
CA ALA A 187 1.07 7.18 -2.54
C ALA A 187 1.68 6.83 -1.17
N LEU A 188 1.25 5.71 -0.55
CA LEU A 188 1.84 5.22 0.70
C LEU A 188 3.34 4.92 0.55
N LEU A 189 3.74 4.25 -0.53
CA LEU A 189 5.14 3.94 -0.82
C LEU A 189 5.98 5.20 -1.04
N ASN A 190 5.43 6.20 -1.73
CA ASN A 190 6.09 7.49 -1.91
C ASN A 190 6.25 8.24 -0.58
N CYS A 191 5.23 8.21 0.30
CA CYS A 191 5.34 8.75 1.66
C CYS A 191 6.41 8.02 2.48
N LEU A 192 6.46 6.69 2.41
CA LEU A 192 7.48 5.90 3.09
C LEU A 192 8.88 6.21 2.56
N ALA A 193 9.06 6.33 1.25
CA ALA A 193 10.33 6.70 0.65
C ALA A 193 10.81 8.10 1.06
N ALA A 194 9.89 9.08 1.08
CA ALA A 194 10.20 10.45 1.51
C ALA A 194 10.63 10.51 2.99
N ARG A 195 10.03 9.68 3.85
CA ARG A 195 10.51 9.52 5.24
C ARG A 195 11.80 8.72 5.32
N GLY A 196 11.95 7.70 4.48
CA GLY A 196 13.15 6.90 4.37
C GLY A 196 14.38 7.74 4.03
N SER A 197 14.25 8.80 3.23
CA SER A 197 15.36 9.71 2.96
C SER A 197 15.83 10.53 4.17
N ARG A 198 15.06 10.56 5.26
CA ARG A 198 15.44 11.17 6.55
C ARG A 198 16.19 10.19 7.47
N ILE A 199 16.29 8.92 7.07
CA ILE A 199 17.04 7.86 7.76
C ILE A 199 18.46 7.81 7.15
N PRO A 200 19.52 7.58 7.94
CA PRO A 200 20.90 7.48 7.42
C PRO A 200 21.09 6.41 6.32
N ASP A 201 20.21 5.42 6.26
CA ASP A 201 20.19 4.38 5.22
C ASP A 201 19.48 4.88 3.94
N HIS A 202 20.23 5.55 3.07
CA HIS A 202 19.71 6.05 1.80
C HIS A 202 19.28 4.95 0.81
N GLU A 203 19.79 3.74 0.97
CA GLU A 203 19.48 2.61 0.10
C GLU A 203 18.05 2.12 0.34
N LEU A 204 17.56 2.18 1.58
CA LEU A 204 16.18 1.86 1.93
C LEU A 204 15.17 2.73 1.14
N ALA A 205 15.39 4.06 1.12
CA ALA A 205 14.54 4.99 0.38
C ALA A 205 14.58 4.76 -1.15
N ARG A 206 15.76 4.41 -1.68
CA ARG A 206 15.94 4.11 -3.11
C ARG A 206 15.21 2.84 -3.51
N ARG A 207 15.29 1.78 -2.70
CA ARG A 207 14.57 0.52 -2.90
C ARG A 207 13.06 0.73 -2.85
N THR A 208 12.56 1.49 -1.88
CA THR A 208 11.12 1.80 -1.79
C THR A 208 10.63 2.56 -3.02
N ARG A 209 11.37 3.56 -3.53
CA ARG A 209 11.00 4.25 -4.79
C ARG A 209 11.01 3.34 -6.01
N ARG A 210 11.94 2.38 -6.07
CA ARG A 210 11.97 1.40 -7.16
C ARG A 210 10.74 0.49 -7.13
N ILE A 211 10.40 -0.03 -5.95
CA ILE A 211 9.19 -0.85 -5.75
C ILE A 211 7.93 -0.04 -6.07
N ALA A 212 7.84 1.21 -5.62
CA ALA A 212 6.70 2.09 -5.93
C ALA A 212 6.47 2.24 -7.43
N ARG A 213 7.54 2.48 -8.20
CA ARG A 213 7.45 2.60 -9.66
C ARG A 213 7.02 1.29 -10.34
N ILE A 214 7.54 0.15 -9.90
CA ILE A 214 7.14 -1.15 -10.45
C ILE A 214 5.66 -1.42 -10.13
N LEU A 215 5.25 -1.22 -8.88
CA LEU A 215 3.91 -1.53 -8.43
C LEU A 215 2.85 -0.60 -9.03
N CYS A 216 3.19 0.67 -9.31
CA CYS A 216 2.32 1.62 -9.99
C CYS A 216 1.82 1.12 -11.35
N TRP A 217 2.60 0.29 -12.05
CA TRP A 217 2.23 -0.27 -13.35
C TRP A 217 1.77 -1.73 -13.26
N ALA A 218 2.49 -2.56 -12.49
CA ALA A 218 2.20 -3.99 -12.39
C ALA A 218 0.88 -4.28 -11.67
N LEU A 219 0.58 -3.55 -10.58
CA LEU A 219 -0.63 -3.76 -9.79
C LEU A 219 -1.93 -3.50 -10.57
N PRO A 220 -2.13 -2.33 -11.23
CA PRO A 220 -3.36 -2.09 -11.96
C PRO A 220 -3.49 -3.03 -13.16
N ALA A 221 -2.39 -3.32 -13.88
CA ALA A 221 -2.41 -4.27 -14.99
C ALA A 221 -2.88 -5.66 -14.54
N PHE A 222 -2.36 -6.15 -13.42
CA PHE A 222 -2.77 -7.42 -12.83
C PHE A 222 -4.24 -7.42 -12.42
N LEU A 223 -4.65 -6.42 -11.65
CA LEU A 223 -5.99 -6.36 -11.11
C LEU A 223 -7.04 -6.16 -12.21
N ILE A 224 -6.76 -5.39 -13.25
CA ILE A 224 -7.62 -5.26 -14.44
C ILE A 224 -7.73 -6.61 -15.16
N ALA A 225 -6.61 -7.32 -15.37
CA ALA A 225 -6.63 -8.64 -15.97
C ALA A 225 -7.48 -9.62 -15.16
N MET A 226 -7.39 -9.58 -13.81
CA MET A 226 -8.28 -10.36 -12.94
C MET A 226 -9.75 -9.94 -13.06
N VAL A 227 -10.06 -8.65 -13.03
CA VAL A 227 -11.46 -8.18 -13.17
C VAL A 227 -12.04 -8.65 -14.50
N ILE A 228 -11.28 -8.60 -15.60
CA ILE A 228 -11.72 -9.11 -16.91
C ILE A 228 -11.90 -10.63 -16.87
N ALA A 229 -10.89 -11.37 -16.40
CA ALA A 229 -10.89 -12.83 -16.38
C ALA A 229 -12.00 -13.43 -15.52
N PHE A 230 -12.35 -12.77 -14.41
CA PHE A 230 -13.38 -13.19 -13.47
C PHE A 230 -14.71 -12.45 -13.65
N SER A 231 -14.82 -11.59 -14.67
CA SER A 231 -16.08 -10.91 -14.94
C SER A 231 -17.09 -11.88 -15.55
N PRO A 232 -18.36 -11.84 -15.12
CA PRO A 232 -19.45 -12.60 -15.72
C PRO A 232 -19.79 -12.17 -17.15
N LEU A 233 -19.06 -11.20 -17.74
CA LEU A 233 -19.04 -10.96 -19.19
C LEU A 233 -18.85 -12.29 -19.95
N GLN A 234 -18.12 -13.23 -19.36
CA GLN A 234 -17.99 -14.58 -19.88
C GLN A 234 -19.30 -15.32 -20.10
N LEU A 235 -20.29 -15.21 -19.21
CA LEU A 235 -21.59 -15.86 -19.37
C LEU A 235 -22.38 -15.25 -20.54
N PHE A 236 -22.24 -13.94 -20.75
CA PHE A 236 -22.84 -13.24 -21.87
C PHE A 236 -22.15 -13.52 -23.20
N VAL A 237 -20.84 -13.79 -23.17
CA VAL A 237 -20.06 -14.06 -24.38
C VAL A 237 -20.11 -15.56 -24.75
N GLN A 238 -20.25 -16.46 -23.77
CA GLN A 238 -20.50 -17.88 -24.00
C GLN A 238 -21.85 -18.14 -24.68
N SER A 239 -22.88 -17.35 -24.38
CA SER A 239 -24.18 -17.45 -25.08
C SER A 239 -24.11 -17.05 -26.56
N LEU A 240 -23.07 -16.32 -26.98
CA LEU A 240 -22.84 -15.95 -28.38
C LEU A 240 -22.13 -17.04 -29.20
N ALA A 241 -21.79 -18.20 -28.60
CA ALA A 241 -21.20 -19.37 -29.27
C ALA A 241 -19.93 -19.10 -30.12
N ILE A 242 -19.18 -18.04 -29.81
CA ILE A 242 -18.00 -17.66 -30.59
C ILE A 242 -16.76 -18.40 -30.04
N ARG A 243 -16.18 -19.33 -30.82
CA ARG A 243 -14.95 -20.07 -30.43
C ARG A 243 -13.78 -19.17 -30.04
N THR A 244 -13.71 -17.93 -30.55
CA THR A 244 -12.61 -16.98 -30.27
C THR A 244 -12.55 -16.55 -28.80
N VAL A 245 -13.64 -16.70 -28.07
CA VAL A 245 -13.80 -16.26 -26.68
C VAL A 245 -12.96 -17.10 -25.74
N GLY A 246 -12.90 -18.42 -25.98
CA GLY A 246 -12.08 -19.33 -25.19
C GLY A 246 -10.59 -19.01 -25.30
N LEU A 247 -10.13 -18.68 -26.51
CA LEU A 247 -8.73 -18.28 -26.76
C LEU A 247 -8.40 -16.96 -26.06
N ILE A 248 -9.25 -15.94 -26.22
CA ILE A 248 -9.07 -14.64 -25.57
C ILE A 248 -9.04 -14.80 -24.05
N HIS A 249 -9.95 -15.59 -23.48
CA HIS A 249 -9.96 -15.86 -22.05
C HIS A 249 -8.69 -16.58 -21.57
N GLY A 250 -8.25 -17.62 -22.28
CA GLY A 250 -7.01 -18.33 -21.97
C GLY A 250 -5.81 -17.38 -21.93
N ILE A 251 -5.73 -16.45 -22.89
CA ILE A 251 -4.69 -15.41 -22.94
C ILE A 251 -4.78 -14.49 -21.72
N PHE A 252 -5.96 -13.95 -21.39
CA PHE A 252 -6.13 -13.06 -20.21
C PHE A 252 -5.84 -13.77 -18.89
N THR A 253 -6.21 -15.04 -18.76
CA THR A 253 -5.93 -15.84 -17.56
C THR A 253 -4.44 -16.10 -17.42
N LEU A 254 -3.75 -16.53 -18.48
CA LEU A 254 -2.30 -16.76 -18.46
C LEU A 254 -1.52 -15.45 -18.21
N ALA A 255 -1.91 -14.37 -18.88
CA ALA A 255 -1.33 -13.05 -18.65
C ALA A 255 -1.59 -12.57 -17.21
N GLY A 256 -2.82 -12.75 -16.71
CA GLY A 256 -3.20 -12.43 -15.34
C GLY A 256 -2.35 -13.19 -14.31
N VAL A 257 -2.14 -14.49 -14.51
CA VAL A 257 -1.27 -15.30 -13.64
C VAL A 257 0.18 -14.80 -13.67
N ALA A 258 0.73 -14.53 -14.86
CA ALA A 258 2.10 -14.04 -14.99
C ALA A 258 2.31 -12.67 -14.30
N VAL A 259 1.43 -11.70 -14.56
CA VAL A 259 1.49 -10.38 -13.90
C VAL A 259 1.19 -10.52 -12.41
N GLY A 260 0.31 -11.45 -12.02
CA GLY A 260 0.02 -11.78 -10.62
C GLY A 260 1.24 -12.28 -9.85
N CYS A 261 2.01 -13.18 -10.44
CA CYS A 261 3.28 -13.62 -9.87
C CYS A 261 4.25 -12.45 -9.67
N ILE A 262 4.33 -11.51 -10.63
CA ILE A 262 5.17 -10.30 -10.50
C ILE A 262 4.68 -9.41 -9.35
N VAL A 263 3.36 -9.20 -9.23
CA VAL A 263 2.75 -8.41 -8.15
C VAL A 263 2.99 -9.06 -6.79
N LEU A 264 2.69 -10.36 -6.65
CA LEU A 264 2.91 -11.11 -5.41
C LEU A 264 4.38 -11.12 -5.02
N PHE A 265 5.29 -11.35 -5.97
CA PHE A 265 6.73 -11.28 -5.72
C PHE A 265 7.17 -9.87 -5.29
N THR A 266 6.64 -8.82 -5.93
CA THR A 266 6.96 -7.42 -5.59
C THR A 266 6.41 -7.05 -4.21
N LEU A 267 5.21 -7.49 -3.86
CA LEU A 267 4.60 -7.28 -2.54
C LEU A 267 5.32 -8.09 -1.44
N ALA A 268 5.74 -9.32 -1.72
CA ALA A 268 6.58 -10.11 -0.81
C ALA A 268 7.97 -9.47 -0.63
N ARG A 269 8.57 -8.98 -1.71
CA ARG A 269 9.81 -8.21 -1.61
C ARG A 269 9.62 -6.91 -0.81
N PHE A 270 8.47 -6.26 -0.96
CA PHE A 270 8.13 -5.09 -0.16
C PHE A 270 7.93 -5.44 1.32
N SER A 271 7.28 -6.57 1.63
CA SER A 271 7.07 -7.00 3.02
C SER A 271 8.39 -7.24 3.73
N THR A 272 9.42 -7.77 3.05
CA THR A 272 10.77 -7.89 3.65
C THR A 272 11.44 -6.55 4.01
N LEU A 273 11.02 -5.43 3.40
CA LEU A 273 11.53 -4.10 3.77
C LEU A 273 10.81 -3.51 4.99
N MET A 274 9.59 -3.95 5.32
CA MET A 274 8.79 -3.36 6.39
C MET A 274 9.42 -3.51 7.79
N PRO A 275 10.07 -4.64 8.14
CA PRO A 275 10.83 -4.75 9.38
C PRO A 275 11.99 -3.77 9.49
N HIS A 276 12.61 -3.37 8.37
CA HIS A 276 13.70 -2.39 8.37
C HIS A 276 13.20 -0.99 8.74
N TYR A 277 12.09 -0.54 8.13
CA TYR A 277 11.44 0.72 8.52
C TYR A 277 10.99 0.71 9.98
N SER A 278 10.38 -0.39 10.44
CA SER A 278 9.91 -0.50 11.82
C SER A 278 11.08 -0.42 12.82
N ARG A 279 12.22 -1.05 12.51
CA ARG A 279 13.45 -0.94 13.32
C ARG A 279 14.02 0.48 13.29
N ALA A 280 14.12 1.09 12.12
CA ALA A 280 14.66 2.44 11.97
C ALA A 280 13.81 3.49 12.72
N PHE A 281 12.47 3.38 12.68
CA PHE A 281 11.57 4.24 13.45
C PHE A 281 11.72 4.06 14.96
N ARG A 282 11.93 2.81 15.43
CA ARG A 282 12.22 2.56 16.85
C ARG A 282 13.55 3.15 17.28
N MET A 283 14.62 2.96 16.50
CA MET A 283 15.94 3.54 16.79
C MET A 283 15.88 5.07 16.84
N ALA A 284 15.24 5.70 15.85
CA ALA A 284 15.07 7.15 15.82
C ALA A 284 14.27 7.67 17.04
N ARG A 285 13.24 6.92 17.48
CA ARG A 285 12.47 7.25 18.68
C ARG A 285 13.33 7.17 19.95
N ASP A 286 14.15 6.14 20.06
CA ASP A 286 14.97 5.92 21.25
C ASP A 286 16.08 6.98 21.34
N GLU A 287 16.67 7.37 20.20
CA GLU A 287 17.59 8.51 20.09
C GLU A 287 16.91 9.84 20.48
N ALA A 288 15.71 10.11 19.96
CA ALA A 288 14.94 11.31 20.31
C ALA A 288 14.66 11.39 21.82
N ARG A 289 14.34 10.26 22.47
CA ARG A 289 14.13 10.20 23.92
C ARG A 289 15.39 10.52 24.72
N GLN A 290 16.53 9.96 24.31
CA GLN A 290 17.82 10.21 24.98
C GLN A 290 18.20 11.70 24.97
N ARG A 291 17.92 12.39 23.86
CA ARG A 291 18.17 13.84 23.75
C ARG A 291 17.32 14.64 24.73
N HIS A 292 16.05 14.28 24.92
CA HIS A 292 15.17 14.96 25.87
C HIS A 292 15.46 14.65 27.34
N SER A 293 16.13 13.54 27.66
CA SER A 293 16.51 13.22 29.04
C SER A 293 17.83 13.85 29.48
N GLY A 294 18.64 14.35 28.55
CA GLY A 294 19.98 14.92 28.83
C GLY A 294 20.00 16.44 28.99
N THR A 295 18.84 17.10 28.88
CA THR A 295 18.63 18.55 29.08
C THR A 295 17.90 18.79 30.38
#